data_AF-A0A1L3IW88-F1
#
_entry.id   AF-A0A1L3IW88-F1
#
_cell.length_a   1.000
_cell.length_b   1.000
_cell.length_c   1.000
_cell.angle_alpha   90.00
_cell.angle_beta   90.00
_cell.angle_gamma   90.00
#
_symmetry.space_group_name_H-M   'P 1'
#
loop_
_entity.id
_entity.type
_entity.pdbx_description
1 polymer ?
#
loop_
_entity_poly.entity_id
_entity_poly.type
_entity_poly.pdbx_seq_one_letter_code
_entity_poly.pdbx_strand_id
1 'polypeptide(L)'
;FAAIAYFVLKSRCRKDGNLTIQDVNDQLDAIASNNAGRKKELIEKSLLHLIANTTALEQKWLIRMIIKDMKLGFSQQTVFSIFHRDAAELHNVTTDLEKVCIQLHDPSVCLSDVSISMFSAFKPMLAAIANIQRIEKQMNNQSFYIETKLDGERMQLHKDGDVYKYFSRNGFDYTQQFGGSPLEGSLTPFIHNVFCKDLQNCILDGEMMAYNPNTKTFMQKGNKFDIKRMVDDSELQTCYCVFDILMFNNQKLAHETLRKRYDILNEIFTPITGRFHIVQRKEAITKK
;
A
#
# COMPACT_ATOMS: atom_id res chain seq x y z
N PHE A 1 -13.64 1.45 -24.80
CA PHE A 1 -13.09 2.75 -25.24
C PHE A 1 -11.92 2.60 -26.23
N ALA A 2 -10.73 2.13 -25.82
CA ALA A 2 -9.54 2.06 -26.69
C ALA A 2 -9.76 1.42 -28.08
N ALA A 3 -10.53 0.33 -28.16
CA ALA A 3 -10.85 -0.32 -29.44
C ALA A 3 -11.73 0.54 -30.35
N ILE A 4 -12.69 1.29 -29.79
CA ILE A 4 -13.55 2.21 -30.54
C ILE A 4 -12.70 3.37 -31.08
N ALA A 5 -11.86 3.95 -30.23
CA ALA A 5 -10.94 5.01 -30.63
C ALA A 5 -10.04 4.55 -31.79
N TYR A 6 -9.47 3.35 -31.71
CA TYR A 6 -8.66 2.78 -32.79
C TYR A 6 -9.39 2.76 -34.15
N PHE A 7 -10.65 2.30 -34.20
CA PHE A 7 -11.39 2.22 -35.46
C PHE A 7 -11.66 3.61 -36.07
N VAL A 8 -11.86 4.64 -35.24
CA VAL A 8 -12.01 6.03 -35.70
C VAL A 8 -10.68 6.61 -36.19
N LEU A 9 -9.59 6.29 -35.48
CA LEU A 9 -8.25 6.83 -35.73
C LEU A 9 -7.54 6.16 -36.91
N LYS A 10 -7.90 4.91 -37.25
CA LYS A 10 -7.22 4.09 -38.25
C LYS A 10 -7.05 4.78 -39.62
N SER A 11 -8.00 5.63 -40.02
CA SER A 11 -7.97 6.37 -41.29
C SER A 11 -7.45 7.81 -41.17
N ARG A 12 -7.16 8.29 -39.96
CA ARG A 12 -6.88 9.70 -39.66
C ARG A 12 -5.47 9.94 -39.10
N CYS A 13 -4.81 8.89 -38.62
CA CYS A 13 -3.48 8.97 -38.03
C CYS A 13 -2.37 8.70 -39.06
N ARG A 14 -1.15 9.06 -38.65
CA ARG A 14 0.09 8.80 -39.38
C ARG A 14 0.35 7.29 -39.47
N LYS A 15 1.14 6.88 -40.47
CA LYS A 15 1.48 5.47 -40.70
C LYS A 15 2.60 4.96 -39.78
N ASP A 16 3.52 5.85 -39.41
CA ASP A 16 4.69 5.52 -38.59
C ASP A 16 4.72 6.39 -37.32
N GLY A 17 5.14 5.79 -36.21
CA GLY A 17 5.43 6.47 -34.95
C GLY A 17 6.92 6.79 -34.84
N ASN A 18 7.27 7.82 -34.06
CA ASN A 18 8.66 8.27 -33.89
C ASN A 18 9.07 8.43 -32.40
N LEU A 19 8.24 7.96 -31.47
CA LEU A 19 8.55 8.02 -30.03
C LEU A 19 9.20 6.73 -29.56
N THR A 20 10.22 6.84 -28.72
CA THR A 20 10.78 5.72 -27.96
C THR A 20 9.91 5.42 -26.72
N ILE A 21 10.17 4.28 -26.07
CA ILE A 21 9.52 3.95 -24.78
C ILE A 21 9.84 5.02 -23.72
N GLN A 22 11.07 5.55 -23.74
CA GLN A 22 11.47 6.61 -22.82
C GLN A 22 10.68 7.89 -23.08
N ASP A 23 10.58 8.34 -24.35
CA ASP A 23 9.79 9.53 -24.69
C ASP A 23 8.34 9.40 -24.25
N VAL A 24 7.75 8.20 -24.41
CA VAL A 24 6.38 7.93 -23.95
C VAL A 24 6.27 8.07 -22.43
N ASN A 25 7.20 7.50 -21.66
CA ASN A 25 7.20 7.63 -20.20
C ASN A 25 7.38 9.10 -19.77
N ASP A 26 8.31 9.84 -20.38
CA ASP A 26 8.53 11.26 -20.08
C ASP A 26 7.26 12.09 -20.29
N GLN A 27 6.47 11.81 -21.34
CA GLN A 27 5.19 12.48 -21.57
C GLN A 27 4.12 12.05 -20.56
N LEU A 28 4.08 10.77 -20.17
CA LEU A 28 3.15 10.29 -19.14
C LEU A 28 3.46 10.90 -17.76
N ASP A 29 4.74 11.07 -17.44
CA ASP A 29 5.20 11.75 -16.23
C ASP A 29 4.82 13.23 -16.25
N ALA A 30 5.00 13.90 -17.39
CA ALA A 30 4.55 15.27 -17.57
C ALA A 30 3.02 15.39 -17.39
N ILE A 31 2.23 14.46 -17.92
CA ILE A 31 0.77 14.42 -17.73
C ILE A 31 0.42 14.27 -16.24
N ALA A 32 1.05 13.31 -15.55
CA ALA A 32 0.79 13.05 -14.14
C ALA A 32 1.16 14.24 -13.24
N SER A 33 2.35 14.82 -13.45
CA SER A 33 2.84 15.99 -12.72
C SER A 33 1.98 17.24 -12.96
N ASN A 34 1.62 17.52 -14.21
CA ASN A 34 0.75 18.65 -14.54
C ASN A 34 -0.67 18.48 -14.00
N ASN A 35 -1.18 17.24 -13.92
CA ASN A 35 -2.46 16.95 -13.27
C ASN A 35 -2.40 17.21 -11.76
N ALA A 36 -1.33 16.80 -11.08
CA ALA A 36 -1.12 17.13 -9.66
C ALA A 36 -1.07 18.65 -9.43
N GLY A 37 -0.43 19.39 -10.35
CA GLY A 37 -0.39 20.86 -10.35
C GLY A 37 -1.64 21.56 -10.90
N ARG A 38 -2.69 20.82 -11.31
CA ARG A 38 -3.93 21.33 -11.93
C ARG A 38 -3.72 22.19 -13.19
N LYS A 39 -2.65 21.96 -13.95
CA LYS A 39 -2.27 22.72 -15.16
C LYS A 39 -2.85 22.09 -16.43
N LYS A 40 -4.15 22.29 -16.68
CA LYS A 40 -4.89 21.65 -17.79
C LYS A 40 -4.26 21.85 -19.18
N GLU A 41 -3.83 23.07 -19.49
CA GLU A 41 -3.24 23.41 -20.80
C GLU A 41 -1.97 22.58 -21.10
N LEU A 42 -1.15 22.32 -20.07
CA LEU A 42 0.08 21.52 -20.23
C LEU A 42 -0.22 20.02 -20.39
N ILE A 43 -1.30 19.54 -19.78
CA ILE A 43 -1.79 18.16 -19.99
C ILE A 43 -2.22 17.99 -21.45
N GLU A 44 -3.02 18.93 -21.98
CA GLU A 44 -3.46 18.91 -23.36
C GLU A 44 -2.27 18.96 -24.33
N LYS A 45 -1.29 19.82 -24.06
CA LYS A 45 -0.05 19.90 -24.87
C LYS A 45 0.71 18.56 -24.91
N SER A 46 0.84 17.88 -23.76
CA SER A 46 1.54 16.60 -23.67
C SER A 46 0.76 15.48 -24.38
N LEU A 47 -0.56 15.44 -24.22
CA LEU A 47 -1.43 14.51 -24.95
C LEU A 47 -1.40 14.75 -26.46
N LEU A 48 -1.44 16.01 -26.91
CA LEU A 48 -1.31 16.36 -28.32
C LEU A 48 0.04 15.92 -28.88
N HIS A 49 1.12 16.07 -28.12
CA HIS A 49 2.44 15.58 -28.52
C HIS A 49 2.44 14.06 -28.72
N LEU A 50 1.87 13.29 -27.78
CA LEU A 50 1.71 11.84 -27.92
C LEU A 50 0.88 11.47 -29.16
N ILE A 51 -0.28 12.12 -29.37
CA ILE A 51 -1.19 11.84 -30.48
C ILE A 51 -0.56 12.18 -31.84
N ALA A 52 0.17 13.29 -31.94
CA ALA A 52 0.80 13.74 -33.19
C ALA A 52 1.97 12.87 -33.64
N ASN A 53 2.56 12.10 -32.72
CA ASN A 53 3.81 11.35 -32.91
C ASN A 53 3.61 9.82 -32.82
N THR A 54 2.37 9.34 -32.71
CA THR A 54 2.05 7.91 -32.65
C THR A 54 0.98 7.50 -33.65
N THR A 55 1.08 6.25 -34.10
CA THR A 55 0.12 5.57 -34.98
C THR A 55 -1.21 5.28 -34.27
N ALA A 56 -2.26 4.99 -35.03
CA ALA A 56 -3.54 4.59 -34.44
C ALA A 56 -3.41 3.35 -33.52
N LEU A 57 -2.52 2.40 -33.88
CA LEU A 57 -2.30 1.19 -33.10
C LEU A 57 -1.58 1.50 -31.77
N GLU A 58 -0.55 2.35 -31.80
CA GLU A 58 0.14 2.81 -30.58
C GLU A 58 -0.82 3.60 -29.68
N GLN A 59 -1.63 4.51 -30.25
CA GLN A 59 -2.63 5.26 -29.50
C GLN A 59 -3.65 4.35 -28.79
N LYS A 60 -4.05 3.23 -29.43
CA LYS A 60 -4.90 2.22 -28.77
C LYS A 60 -4.25 1.68 -27.49
N TRP A 61 -2.94 1.40 -27.52
CA TRP A 61 -2.20 0.90 -26.37
C TRP A 61 -1.91 1.98 -25.34
N LEU A 62 -1.56 3.20 -25.76
CA LEU A 62 -1.41 4.37 -24.88
C LEU A 62 -2.68 4.63 -24.08
N ILE A 63 -3.86 4.59 -24.73
CA ILE A 63 -5.14 4.73 -24.03
C ILE A 63 -5.30 3.65 -22.95
N ARG A 64 -4.90 2.40 -23.24
CA ARG A 64 -4.96 1.31 -22.26
C ARG A 64 -3.98 1.52 -21.10
N MET A 65 -2.78 2.04 -21.36
CA MET A 65 -1.78 2.39 -20.35
C MET A 65 -2.31 3.52 -19.44
N ILE A 66 -2.89 4.58 -20.03
CA ILE A 66 -3.48 5.71 -19.28
C ILE A 66 -4.65 5.23 -18.39
N ILE A 67 -5.51 4.35 -18.92
CA ILE A 67 -6.63 3.76 -18.14
C ILE A 67 -6.13 2.72 -17.12
N LYS A 68 -4.89 2.24 -17.25
CA LYS A 68 -4.28 1.16 -16.46
C LYS A 68 -5.02 -0.18 -16.60
N ASP A 69 -5.54 -0.47 -17.79
CA ASP A 69 -6.20 -1.74 -18.13
C ASP A 69 -5.82 -2.21 -19.55
N MET A 70 -4.85 -3.13 -19.63
CA MET A 70 -4.25 -3.60 -20.88
C MET A 70 -5.06 -4.69 -21.60
N LYS A 71 -5.93 -5.41 -20.90
CA LYS A 71 -6.73 -6.54 -21.43
C LYS A 71 -5.89 -7.54 -22.26
N LEU A 72 -4.76 -8.00 -21.72
CA LEU A 72 -3.84 -8.92 -22.40
C LEU A 72 -4.29 -10.39 -22.36
N GLY A 73 -5.22 -10.75 -21.47
CA GLY A 73 -5.72 -12.11 -21.33
C GLY A 73 -4.90 -13.01 -20.39
N PHE A 74 -3.87 -12.47 -19.74
CA PHE A 74 -3.11 -13.15 -18.69
C PHE A 74 -2.98 -12.27 -17.44
N SER A 75 -2.63 -12.90 -16.31
CA SER A 75 -2.49 -12.24 -15.02
C SER A 75 -1.12 -11.58 -14.85
N GLN A 76 -1.03 -10.61 -13.93
CA GLN A 76 0.25 -10.04 -13.49
C GLN A 76 1.21 -11.12 -12.97
N GLN A 77 0.69 -12.14 -12.28
CA GLN A 77 1.50 -13.26 -11.80
C GLN A 77 2.19 -14.01 -12.94
N THR A 78 1.52 -14.14 -14.09
CA THR A 78 2.10 -14.77 -15.28
C THR A 78 3.27 -13.95 -15.80
N VAL A 79 3.11 -12.62 -15.89
CA VAL A 79 4.19 -11.70 -16.30
C VAL A 79 5.41 -11.84 -15.39
N PHE A 80 5.21 -11.81 -14.08
CA PHE A 80 6.31 -11.99 -13.13
C PHE A 80 6.99 -13.35 -13.29
N SER A 81 6.25 -14.44 -13.40
CA SER A 81 6.84 -15.77 -13.57
C SER A 81 7.66 -15.92 -14.85
N ILE A 82 7.30 -15.19 -15.92
CA ILE A 82 8.07 -15.16 -17.17
C ILE A 82 9.31 -14.27 -17.02
N PHE A 83 9.21 -13.16 -16.30
CA PHE A 83 10.32 -12.22 -16.09
C PHE A 83 11.41 -12.81 -15.20
N HIS A 84 11.05 -13.25 -13.99
CA HIS A 84 11.97 -13.86 -13.04
C HIS A 84 11.21 -14.66 -11.98
N ARG A 85 11.73 -15.82 -11.55
CA ARG A 85 11.07 -16.68 -10.55
C ARG A 85 10.76 -15.95 -9.22
N ASP A 86 11.68 -15.08 -8.78
CA ASP A 86 11.57 -14.30 -7.54
C ASP A 86 10.80 -12.96 -7.72
N ALA A 87 10.40 -12.58 -8.94
CA ALA A 87 9.83 -11.25 -9.20
C ALA A 87 8.54 -10.99 -8.43
N ALA A 88 7.67 -12.01 -8.33
CA ALA A 88 6.42 -11.87 -7.59
C ALA A 88 6.66 -11.69 -6.09
N GLU A 89 7.62 -12.43 -5.53
CA GLU A 89 7.97 -12.35 -4.11
C GLU A 89 8.60 -11.01 -3.77
N LEU A 90 9.58 -10.57 -4.59
CA LEU A 90 10.25 -9.29 -4.40
C LEU A 90 9.26 -8.12 -4.54
N HIS A 91 8.36 -8.17 -5.53
CA HIS A 91 7.32 -7.16 -5.67
C HIS A 91 6.36 -7.16 -4.47
N ASN A 92 6.09 -8.31 -3.84
CA ASN A 92 5.22 -8.37 -2.67
C ASN A 92 5.83 -7.69 -1.43
N VAL A 93 7.16 -7.60 -1.32
CA VAL A 93 7.83 -6.94 -0.19
C VAL A 93 8.35 -5.52 -0.49
N THR A 94 8.28 -5.07 -1.75
CA THR A 94 8.76 -3.74 -2.18
C THR A 94 7.70 -2.85 -2.83
N THR A 95 6.68 -3.44 -3.47
CA THR A 95 5.66 -2.74 -4.28
C THR A 95 6.29 -1.79 -5.31
N ASP A 96 7.45 -2.16 -5.85
CA ASP A 96 8.29 -1.31 -6.70
C ASP A 96 8.77 -2.09 -7.93
N LEU A 97 8.24 -1.73 -9.11
CA LEU A 97 8.60 -2.40 -10.36
C LEU A 97 10.02 -2.07 -10.82
N GLU A 98 10.52 -0.87 -10.53
CA GLU A 98 11.88 -0.47 -10.91
C GLU A 98 12.91 -1.31 -10.14
N LYS A 99 12.74 -1.42 -8.81
CA LYS A 99 13.59 -2.31 -7.99
C LYS A 99 13.55 -3.75 -8.46
N VAL A 100 12.38 -4.27 -8.80
CA VAL A 100 12.24 -5.64 -9.33
C VAL A 100 13.01 -5.79 -10.63
N CYS A 101 12.85 -4.86 -11.58
CA CYS A 101 13.54 -4.91 -12.86
C CYS A 101 15.07 -4.79 -12.73
N ILE A 102 15.56 -3.94 -11.81
CA ILE A 102 16.99 -3.72 -11.58
C ILE A 102 17.63 -4.91 -10.86
N GLN A 103 17.05 -5.38 -9.76
CA GLN A 103 17.66 -6.44 -8.95
C GLN A 103 17.59 -7.82 -9.61
N LEU A 104 16.55 -8.06 -10.41
CA LEU A 104 16.33 -9.35 -11.09
C LEU A 104 16.56 -9.24 -12.59
N HIS A 105 17.46 -8.34 -13.01
CA HIS A 105 17.79 -8.15 -14.42
C HIS A 105 18.37 -9.42 -15.07
N ASP A 106 19.18 -10.18 -14.32
CA ASP A 106 19.72 -11.46 -14.74
C ASP A 106 18.76 -12.60 -14.31
N PRO A 107 18.11 -13.32 -15.25
CA PRO A 107 17.17 -14.41 -14.95
C PRO A 107 17.82 -15.64 -14.29
N SER A 108 19.15 -15.71 -14.27
CA SER A 108 19.90 -16.83 -13.68
C SER A 108 20.28 -16.59 -12.22
N VAL A 109 20.26 -15.35 -11.74
CA VAL A 109 20.69 -14.97 -10.39
C VAL A 109 19.47 -14.86 -9.47
N CYS A 110 19.38 -15.75 -8.48
CA CYS A 110 18.30 -15.74 -7.49
C CYS A 110 18.68 -14.91 -6.26
N LEU A 111 17.68 -14.30 -5.63
CA LEU A 111 17.87 -13.60 -4.36
C LEU A 111 17.89 -14.60 -3.20
N SER A 112 18.82 -14.43 -2.27
CA SER A 112 18.98 -15.34 -1.13
C SER A 112 18.01 -15.07 0.03
N ASP A 113 17.58 -13.82 0.22
CA ASP A 113 16.64 -13.41 1.27
C ASP A 113 15.71 -12.30 0.74
N VAL A 114 14.52 -12.68 0.27
CA VAL A 114 13.47 -11.73 -0.11
C VAL A 114 12.56 -11.52 1.09
N SER A 115 12.72 -10.38 1.75
CA SER A 115 11.96 -10.11 2.98
C SER A 115 11.68 -8.62 3.18
N ILE A 116 10.76 -8.35 4.10
CA ILE A 116 10.32 -7.00 4.44
C ILE A 116 11.51 -6.18 4.93
N SER A 117 11.64 -4.97 4.38
CA SER A 117 12.71 -4.03 4.70
C SER A 117 12.16 -2.69 5.19
N MET A 118 12.97 -1.97 5.97
CA MET A 118 12.63 -0.64 6.47
C MET A 118 12.36 0.31 5.28
N PHE A 119 11.37 1.18 5.45
CA PHE A 119 10.91 2.15 4.44
C PHE A 119 10.55 1.64 3.04
N SER A 120 10.31 0.33 2.86
CA SER A 120 9.75 -0.24 1.63
C SER A 120 8.32 -0.72 1.85
N ALA A 121 7.42 -0.38 0.93
CA ALA A 121 6.03 -0.80 0.99
C ALA A 121 5.89 -2.30 0.71
N PHE A 122 5.14 -3.03 1.54
CA PHE A 122 4.85 -4.44 1.30
C PHE A 122 3.35 -4.64 1.10
N LYS A 123 2.95 -5.69 0.39
CA LYS A 123 1.54 -6.05 0.27
C LYS A 123 1.07 -6.65 1.59
N PRO A 124 0.08 -6.04 2.28
CA PRO A 124 -0.40 -6.58 3.55
C PRO A 124 -1.04 -7.97 3.38
N MET A 125 -0.92 -8.80 4.40
CA MET A 125 -1.62 -10.09 4.46
C MET A 125 -3.14 -9.87 4.42
N LEU A 126 -3.84 -10.69 3.62
CA LEU A 126 -5.29 -10.60 3.44
C LEU A 126 -6.02 -11.72 4.19
N ALA A 127 -7.27 -11.45 4.56
CA ALA A 127 -8.16 -12.45 5.14
C ALA A 127 -9.01 -13.14 4.05
N ALA A 128 -9.11 -14.47 4.10
CA ALA A 128 -10.08 -15.22 3.32
C ALA A 128 -11.46 -15.19 3.99
N ILE A 129 -12.53 -15.28 3.18
CA ILE A 129 -13.88 -15.48 3.72
C ILE A 129 -13.95 -16.88 4.33
N ALA A 130 -14.24 -16.95 5.63
CA ALA A 130 -14.34 -18.21 6.35
C ALA A 130 -15.78 -18.71 6.45
N ASN A 131 -15.96 -20.03 6.46
CA ASN A 131 -17.23 -20.65 6.79
C ASN A 131 -17.22 -20.98 8.29
N ILE A 132 -18.10 -20.33 9.06
CA ILE A 132 -18.18 -20.49 10.52
C ILE A 132 -18.35 -21.96 10.91
N GLN A 133 -19.11 -22.75 10.16
CA GLN A 133 -19.31 -24.19 10.45
C GLN A 133 -18.04 -25.03 10.29
N ARG A 134 -17.04 -24.53 9.56
CA ARG A 134 -15.77 -25.21 9.29
C ARG A 134 -14.58 -24.52 9.95
N ILE A 135 -14.82 -23.50 10.79
CA ILE A 135 -13.74 -22.65 11.31
C ILE A 135 -12.73 -23.44 12.12
N GLU A 136 -13.20 -24.40 12.94
CA GLU A 136 -12.34 -25.25 13.76
C GLU A 136 -11.35 -26.06 12.89
N LYS A 137 -11.87 -26.69 11.83
CA LYS A 137 -11.04 -27.41 10.86
C LYS A 137 -10.09 -26.48 10.10
N GLN A 138 -10.53 -25.28 9.73
CA GLN A 138 -9.67 -24.28 9.07
C GLN A 138 -8.54 -23.79 9.98
N MET A 139 -8.78 -23.78 11.29
CA MET A 139 -7.80 -23.49 12.34
C MET A 139 -7.04 -24.74 12.81
N ASN A 140 -7.05 -25.81 12.00
CA ASN A 140 -6.37 -27.08 12.28
C ASN A 140 -6.76 -27.75 13.61
N ASN A 141 -7.97 -27.46 14.13
CA ASN A 141 -8.46 -27.89 15.44
C ASN A 141 -7.52 -27.52 16.60
N GLN A 142 -6.78 -26.42 16.44
CA GLN A 142 -5.91 -25.84 17.46
C GLN A 142 -6.53 -24.55 18.00
N SER A 143 -5.88 -23.94 19.00
CA SER A 143 -6.28 -22.63 19.47
C SER A 143 -6.05 -21.55 18.40
N PHE A 144 -6.94 -20.58 18.33
CA PHE A 144 -6.87 -19.45 17.40
C PHE A 144 -7.30 -18.15 18.08
N TYR A 145 -6.94 -17.02 17.47
CA TYR A 145 -7.36 -15.70 17.94
C TYR A 145 -8.64 -15.25 17.25
N ILE A 146 -9.48 -14.54 18.00
CA ILE A 146 -10.64 -13.80 17.52
C ILE A 146 -10.37 -12.32 17.77
N GLU A 147 -10.49 -11.52 16.72
CA GLU A 147 -10.20 -10.09 16.72
C GLU A 147 -11.36 -9.30 16.10
N THR A 148 -11.56 -8.08 16.57
CA THR A 148 -12.54 -7.19 15.96
C THR A 148 -12.02 -6.74 14.59
N LYS A 149 -12.79 -7.04 13.53
CA LYS A 149 -12.53 -6.48 12.21
C LYS A 149 -12.93 -5.00 12.21
N LEU A 150 -11.93 -4.13 12.22
CA LEU A 150 -12.12 -2.68 12.11
C LEU A 150 -12.49 -2.29 10.67
N ASP A 151 -13.28 -1.22 10.54
CA ASP A 151 -13.74 -0.67 9.25
C ASP A 151 -13.13 0.72 9.03
N GLY A 152 -11.84 0.73 8.74
CA GLY A 152 -11.05 1.93 8.53
C GLY A 152 -10.25 1.86 7.24
N GLU A 153 -9.00 2.31 7.33
CA GLU A 153 -8.05 2.20 6.23
C GLU A 153 -6.76 1.51 6.65
N ARG A 154 -6.52 0.33 6.08
CA ARG A 154 -5.28 -0.42 6.25
C ARG A 154 -4.05 0.44 5.95
N MET A 155 -3.14 0.51 6.92
CA MET A 155 -1.93 1.32 6.88
C MET A 155 -0.78 0.56 7.52
N GLN A 156 0.40 0.64 6.92
CA GLN A 156 1.66 0.23 7.53
C GLN A 156 2.43 1.46 8.00
N LEU A 157 3.00 1.36 9.20
CA LEU A 157 3.86 2.38 9.82
C LEU A 157 5.29 1.85 9.84
N HIS A 158 6.23 2.60 9.29
CA HIS A 158 7.66 2.36 9.39
C HIS A 158 8.26 3.48 10.22
N LYS A 159 9.01 3.14 11.27
CA LYS A 159 9.69 4.10 12.16
C LYS A 159 11.16 3.73 12.27
N ASP A 160 12.03 4.72 12.14
CA ASP A 160 13.46 4.65 12.51
C ASP A 160 13.87 5.97 13.17
N GLY A 161 14.07 5.96 14.50
CA GLY A 161 14.29 7.19 15.26
C GLY A 161 13.13 8.19 15.07
N ASP A 162 13.46 9.39 14.59
CA ASP A 162 12.49 10.46 14.33
C ASP A 162 11.90 10.42 12.91
N VAL A 163 12.29 9.43 12.09
CA VAL A 163 11.82 9.30 10.71
C VAL A 163 10.68 8.30 10.64
N TYR A 164 9.57 8.74 10.06
CA TYR A 164 8.37 7.94 9.89
C TYR A 164 7.98 7.83 8.41
N LYS A 165 7.47 6.66 8.01
CA LYS A 165 6.76 6.50 6.75
C LYS A 165 5.47 5.71 6.92
N TYR A 166 4.48 6.10 6.12
CA TYR A 166 3.16 5.50 6.13
C TYR A 166 2.80 5.03 4.73
N PHE A 167 2.47 3.75 4.57
CA PHE A 167 2.03 3.24 3.28
C PHE A 167 0.66 2.61 3.38
N SER A 168 -0.21 2.92 2.42
CA SER A 168 -1.53 2.29 2.32
C SER A 168 -1.42 0.84 1.86
N ARG A 169 -2.54 0.11 1.90
CA ARG A 169 -2.67 -1.25 1.34
C ARG A 169 -2.07 -1.45 -0.06
N ASN A 170 -2.14 -0.43 -0.92
CA ASN A 170 -1.66 -0.49 -2.30
C ASN A 170 -0.25 0.10 -2.48
N GLY A 171 0.47 0.37 -1.39
CA GLY A 171 1.84 0.89 -1.41
C GLY A 171 1.98 2.39 -1.66
N PHE A 172 0.88 3.15 -1.76
CA PHE A 172 0.96 4.61 -1.83
C PHE A 172 1.43 5.21 -0.50
N ASP A 173 2.35 6.17 -0.59
CA ASP A 173 2.92 6.91 0.54
C ASP A 173 1.94 7.99 1.04
N TYR A 174 1.60 7.95 2.34
CA TYR A 174 0.74 8.89 3.06
C TYR A 174 1.49 9.65 4.16
N THR A 175 2.83 9.65 4.12
CA THR A 175 3.69 10.23 5.14
C THR A 175 3.44 11.72 5.33
N GLN A 176 3.23 12.47 4.24
CA GLN A 176 2.92 13.90 4.30
C GLN A 176 1.71 14.20 5.20
N GLN A 177 0.75 13.27 5.25
CA GLN A 177 -0.48 13.48 5.98
C GLN A 177 -0.37 13.06 7.45
N PHE A 178 0.18 11.88 7.70
CA PHE A 178 0.25 11.33 9.06
C PHE A 178 1.44 11.86 9.85
N GLY A 179 2.51 12.28 9.17
CA GLY A 179 3.68 12.99 9.71
C GLY A 179 4.99 12.26 9.45
N GLY A 180 5.94 12.88 8.73
CA GLY A 180 7.26 12.30 8.50
C GLY A 180 8.21 12.40 9.70
N SER A 181 7.86 13.25 10.67
CA SER A 181 8.63 13.48 11.90
C SER A 181 7.70 13.77 13.09
N PRO A 182 8.23 13.82 14.32
CA PRO A 182 7.45 14.14 15.53
C PRO A 182 6.87 15.57 15.54
N LEU A 183 7.25 16.42 14.58
CA LEU A 183 6.89 17.83 14.55
C LEU A 183 5.72 18.14 13.60
N GLU A 184 5.29 17.18 12.77
CA GLU A 184 4.30 17.41 11.72
C GLU A 184 3.31 16.25 11.58
N GLY A 185 2.17 16.52 10.96
CA GLY A 185 1.17 15.52 10.57
C GLY A 185 0.08 15.23 11.61
N SER A 186 -0.94 14.50 11.18
CA SER A 186 -2.16 14.28 11.98
C SER A 186 -2.02 13.21 13.07
N LEU A 187 -0.94 12.43 13.07
CA LEU A 187 -0.75 11.29 13.97
C LEU A 187 0.63 11.27 14.66
N THR A 188 1.73 11.37 13.90
CA THR A 188 3.10 11.19 14.40
C THR A 188 3.42 12.02 15.66
N PRO A 189 3.04 13.31 15.75
CA PRO A 189 3.33 14.13 16.93
C PRO A 189 2.65 13.60 18.20
N PHE A 190 1.53 12.89 18.05
CA PHE A 190 0.75 12.37 19.17
C PHE A 190 1.18 10.98 19.62
N ILE A 191 1.97 10.26 18.83
CA ILE A 191 2.37 8.87 19.12
C ILE A 191 3.89 8.70 19.33
N HIS A 192 4.70 9.71 19.01
CA HIS A 192 6.17 9.59 19.06
C HIS A 192 6.70 9.20 20.44
N ASN A 193 6.18 9.83 21.50
CA ASN A 193 6.71 9.68 22.87
C ASN A 193 6.21 8.43 23.61
N VAL A 194 5.40 7.56 22.99
CA VAL A 194 4.84 6.38 23.66
C VAL A 194 5.52 5.07 23.32
N PHE A 195 6.43 5.07 22.35
CA PHE A 195 7.27 3.92 22.09
C PHE A 195 8.21 3.66 23.27
N CYS A 196 8.53 2.39 23.53
CA CYS A 196 9.47 2.04 24.59
C CYS A 196 10.87 2.60 24.30
N LYS A 197 11.65 2.88 25.35
CA LYS A 197 12.95 3.56 25.23
C LYS A 197 13.98 2.78 24.41
N ASP A 198 13.87 1.46 24.40
CA ASP A 198 14.80 0.57 23.70
C ASP A 198 14.45 0.41 22.21
N LEU A 199 13.36 1.01 21.72
CA LEU A 199 12.95 0.94 20.33
C LEU A 199 13.75 1.92 19.46
N GLN A 200 14.60 1.36 18.61
CA GLN A 200 15.30 2.08 17.55
C GLN A 200 14.41 2.17 16.30
N ASN A 201 13.97 1.02 15.81
CA ASN A 201 13.16 0.93 14.60
C ASN A 201 12.08 -0.16 14.68
N CYS A 202 10.97 0.05 13.98
CA CYS A 202 9.90 -0.93 13.89
C CYS A 202 9.06 -0.78 12.61
N ILE A 203 8.39 -1.88 12.24
CA ILE A 203 7.37 -1.89 11.20
C ILE A 203 6.08 -2.44 11.80
N LEU A 204 5.01 -1.64 11.80
CA LEU A 204 3.70 -1.99 12.32
C LEU A 204 2.68 -2.08 11.20
N ASP A 205 1.74 -3.03 11.34
CA ASP A 205 0.60 -3.19 10.45
C ASP A 205 -0.70 -2.98 11.26
N GLY A 206 -1.56 -2.10 10.76
CA GLY A 206 -2.72 -1.63 11.50
C GLY A 206 -3.82 -1.04 10.61
N GLU A 207 -4.89 -0.60 11.26
CA GLU A 207 -6.00 0.09 10.62
C GLU A 207 -6.07 1.53 11.13
N MET A 208 -6.03 2.50 10.22
CA MET A 208 -6.32 3.90 10.55
C MET A 208 -7.83 4.08 10.70
N MET A 209 -8.23 4.65 11.84
CA MET A 209 -9.61 4.91 12.22
C MET A 209 -9.81 6.41 12.47
N ALA A 210 -11.01 6.92 12.19
CA ALA A 210 -11.43 8.21 12.74
C ALA A 210 -12.07 7.98 14.10
N TYR A 211 -11.60 8.72 15.10
CA TYR A 211 -12.06 8.63 16.47
C TYR A 211 -12.73 9.93 16.88
N ASN A 212 -13.91 9.85 17.49
CA ASN A 212 -14.60 11.00 18.08
C ASN A 212 -14.28 11.08 19.58
N PRO A 213 -13.56 12.12 20.06
CA PRO A 213 -13.23 12.27 21.48
C PRO A 213 -14.44 12.52 22.39
N ASN A 214 -15.50 13.15 21.87
CA ASN A 214 -16.70 13.50 22.64
C ASN A 214 -17.52 12.25 22.97
N THR A 215 -17.76 11.40 21.97
CA THR A 215 -18.52 10.14 22.14
C THR A 215 -17.64 8.96 22.53
N LYS A 216 -16.31 9.10 22.42
CA LYS A 216 -15.31 8.04 22.62
C LYS A 216 -15.50 6.83 21.71
N THR A 217 -15.98 7.05 20.49
CA THR A 217 -16.28 5.99 19.52
C THR A 217 -15.48 6.12 18.24
N PHE A 218 -15.22 4.98 17.59
CA PHE A 218 -14.77 4.96 16.21
C PHE A 218 -15.92 5.27 15.27
N MET A 219 -15.66 6.12 14.28
CA MET A 219 -16.60 6.42 13.21
C MET A 219 -16.49 5.34 12.12
N GLN A 220 -17.63 4.92 11.55
CA GLN A 220 -17.66 3.97 10.44
C GLN A 220 -17.47 4.68 9.10
N LYS A 221 -16.77 4.05 8.15
CA LYS A 221 -16.37 4.65 6.86
C LYS A 221 -17.53 5.20 6.03
N GLY A 222 -18.75 4.67 6.20
CA GLY A 222 -19.95 5.14 5.51
C GLY A 222 -20.30 6.62 5.75
N ASN A 223 -19.79 7.23 6.83
CA ASN A 223 -20.08 8.61 7.20
C ASN A 223 -19.17 9.64 6.50
N LYS A 224 -19.00 9.61 5.17
CA LYS A 224 -18.38 10.70 4.35
C LYS A 224 -17.07 11.34 4.85
N PHE A 225 -16.29 10.72 5.76
CA PHE A 225 -15.00 11.25 6.17
C PHE A 225 -13.91 10.44 5.47
N ASP A 226 -13.00 11.16 4.82
CA ASP A 226 -11.78 10.56 4.28
C ASP A 226 -10.71 10.73 5.35
N ILE A 227 -10.35 9.65 6.05
CA ILE A 227 -9.27 9.65 7.05
C ILE A 227 -8.00 10.20 6.41
N LYS A 228 -7.82 10.02 5.09
CA LYS A 228 -6.68 10.52 4.33
C LYS A 228 -6.69 12.02 4.02
N ARG A 229 -7.75 12.73 4.41
CA ARG A 229 -7.91 14.17 4.17
C ARG A 229 -8.45 14.90 5.39
N MET A 230 -8.36 14.28 6.57
CA MET A 230 -8.76 14.93 7.81
C MET A 230 -7.89 16.17 8.03
N VAL A 231 -8.55 17.32 8.14
CA VAL A 231 -7.96 18.62 8.41
C VAL A 231 -8.09 18.90 9.91
N ASP A 232 -7.19 19.71 10.47
CA ASP A 232 -7.10 20.04 11.89
C ASP A 232 -8.39 20.57 12.55
N ASP A 233 -9.36 21.02 11.75
CA ASP A 233 -10.62 21.65 12.22
C ASP A 233 -11.80 20.67 12.34
N SER A 234 -11.51 19.35 12.44
CA SER A 234 -12.54 18.33 12.58
C SER A 234 -12.72 17.89 14.03
N GLU A 235 -13.96 17.65 14.46
CA GLU A 235 -14.29 17.02 15.77
C GLU A 235 -13.73 15.59 15.92
N LEU A 236 -13.09 15.08 14.88
CA LEU A 236 -12.53 13.74 14.80
C LEU A 236 -11.01 13.82 14.80
N GLN A 237 -10.37 12.78 15.31
CA GLN A 237 -8.91 12.64 15.27
C GLN A 237 -8.50 11.31 14.67
N THR A 238 -7.33 11.30 14.03
CA THR A 238 -6.72 10.06 13.53
C THR A 238 -6.32 9.17 14.69
N CYS A 239 -6.72 7.91 14.60
CA CYS A 239 -6.40 6.88 15.57
C CYS A 239 -5.86 5.65 14.85
N TYR A 240 -4.67 5.19 15.20
CA TYR A 240 -4.07 4.01 14.58
C TYR A 240 -4.25 2.78 15.47
N CYS A 241 -4.97 1.78 14.96
CA CYS A 241 -5.25 0.53 15.65
C CYS A 241 -4.35 -0.57 15.07
N VAL A 242 -3.28 -0.91 15.78
CA VAL A 242 -2.26 -1.88 15.35
C VAL A 242 -2.68 -3.29 15.72
N PHE A 243 -2.51 -4.24 14.80
CA PHE A 243 -2.72 -5.66 15.08
C PHE A 243 -1.50 -6.53 14.73
N ASP A 244 -0.45 -6.02 14.07
CA ASP A 244 0.76 -6.81 13.82
C ASP A 244 2.04 -5.97 13.86
N ILE A 245 3.17 -6.65 14.03
CA ILE A 245 4.52 -6.10 13.99
C ILE A 245 5.41 -7.00 13.13
N LEU A 246 6.10 -6.42 12.16
CA LEU A 246 6.92 -7.16 11.19
C LEU A 246 8.42 -6.90 11.34
N MET A 247 8.80 -5.89 12.12
CA MET A 247 10.19 -5.61 12.49
C MET A 247 10.26 -4.92 13.84
N PHE A 248 11.26 -5.30 14.64
CA PHE A 248 11.63 -4.65 15.90
C PHE A 248 13.15 -4.64 16.02
N ASN A 249 13.77 -3.45 16.10
CA ASN A 249 15.23 -3.27 16.25
C ASN A 249 16.05 -4.12 15.27
N ASN A 250 15.79 -3.97 13.97
CA ASN A 250 16.39 -4.74 12.86
C ASN A 250 16.05 -6.24 12.81
N GLN A 251 15.37 -6.79 13.83
CA GLN A 251 14.91 -8.17 13.79
C GLN A 251 13.66 -8.27 12.90
N LYS A 252 13.76 -9.05 11.81
CA LYS A 252 12.62 -9.37 10.94
C LYS A 252 11.72 -10.38 11.63
N LEU A 253 10.42 -10.09 11.72
CA LEU A 253 9.45 -10.91 12.43
C LEU A 253 8.46 -11.63 11.50
N ALA A 254 8.52 -11.42 10.18
CA ALA A 254 7.57 -12.00 9.23
C ALA A 254 7.47 -13.54 9.28
N HIS A 255 8.57 -14.23 9.63
CA HIS A 255 8.63 -15.69 9.78
C HIS A 255 8.37 -16.17 11.22
N GLU A 256 8.20 -15.27 12.18
CA GLU A 256 7.87 -15.61 13.56
C GLU A 256 6.37 -15.90 13.71
N THR A 257 6.01 -16.71 14.70
CA THR A 257 4.59 -17.04 14.95
C THR A 257 3.78 -15.80 15.33
N LEU A 258 2.49 -15.78 14.96
CA LEU A 258 1.58 -14.68 15.29
C LEU A 258 1.54 -14.39 16.80
N ARG A 259 1.63 -15.43 17.64
CA ARG A 259 1.70 -15.32 19.10
C ARG A 259 2.92 -14.50 19.52
N LYS A 260 4.11 -14.88 19.08
CA LYS A 260 5.36 -14.17 19.40
C LYS A 260 5.34 -12.72 18.90
N ARG A 261 4.80 -12.46 17.71
CA ARG A 261 4.64 -11.09 17.20
C ARG A 261 3.68 -10.27 18.05
N TYR A 262 2.58 -10.88 18.51
CA TYR A 262 1.63 -10.22 19.40
C TYR A 262 2.23 -9.94 20.78
N ASP A 263 3.00 -10.87 21.33
CA ASP A 263 3.69 -10.67 22.61
C ASP A 263 4.65 -9.46 22.52
N ILE A 264 5.47 -9.40 21.47
CA ILE A 264 6.33 -8.24 21.19
C ILE A 264 5.49 -6.97 21.04
N LEU A 265 4.41 -7.01 20.25
CA LEU A 265 3.55 -5.84 20.00
C LEU A 265 3.01 -5.22 21.30
N ASN A 266 2.72 -6.02 22.34
CA ASN A 266 2.22 -5.51 23.62
C ASN A 266 3.30 -4.79 24.45
N GLU A 267 4.57 -4.93 24.11
CA GLU A 267 5.69 -4.32 24.85
C GLU A 267 6.28 -3.09 24.14
N ILE A 268 5.97 -2.87 22.85
CA ILE A 268 6.66 -1.83 22.06
C ILE A 268 6.16 -0.39 22.30
N PHE A 269 4.92 -0.20 22.77
CA PHE A 269 4.40 1.13 23.06
C PHE A 269 3.30 1.10 24.12
N THR A 270 3.10 2.23 24.80
CA THR A 270 1.96 2.43 25.70
C THR A 270 0.75 2.96 24.91
N PRO A 271 -0.40 2.25 24.86
CA PRO A 271 -1.56 2.70 24.11
C PRO A 271 -2.08 4.06 24.57
N ILE A 272 -2.51 4.89 23.62
CA ILE A 272 -3.17 6.18 23.87
C ILE A 272 -4.61 6.10 23.36
N THR A 273 -5.56 6.25 24.28
CA THR A 273 -6.98 6.29 23.94
C THR A 273 -7.27 7.32 22.86
N GLY A 274 -7.74 6.83 21.71
CA GLY A 274 -8.15 7.65 20.58
C GLY A 274 -7.02 8.09 19.65
N ARG A 275 -5.77 7.67 19.89
CA ARG A 275 -4.62 7.96 19.02
C ARG A 275 -3.88 6.71 18.59
N PHE A 276 -3.61 5.78 19.50
CA PHE A 276 -2.77 4.61 19.21
C PHE A 276 -3.18 3.42 20.08
N HIS A 277 -3.73 2.38 19.44
CA HIS A 277 -4.28 1.20 20.14
C HIS A 277 -3.66 -0.08 19.63
N ILE A 278 -3.61 -1.08 20.50
CA ILE A 278 -3.44 -2.48 20.11
C ILE A 278 -4.83 -3.10 20.01
N VAL A 279 -5.12 -3.72 18.86
CA VAL A 279 -6.37 -4.45 18.65
C VAL A 279 -6.41 -5.65 19.60
N GLN A 280 -7.42 -5.68 20.44
CA GLN A 280 -7.58 -6.74 21.44
C GLN A 280 -7.93 -8.06 20.76
N ARG A 281 -7.23 -9.12 21.20
CA ARG A 281 -7.42 -10.48 20.72
C ARG A 281 -7.94 -11.36 21.84
N LYS A 282 -8.90 -12.22 21.53
CA LYS A 282 -9.35 -13.29 22.45
C LYS A 282 -8.89 -14.63 21.93
N GLU A 283 -8.23 -15.41 22.78
CA GLU A 283 -7.90 -16.79 22.48
C GLU A 283 -9.16 -17.66 22.56
N ALA A 284 -9.40 -18.47 21.54
CA ALA A 284 -10.50 -19.42 21.44
C ALA A 284 -9.94 -20.81 21.16
N ILE A 285 -10.65 -21.83 21.63
CA ILE A 285 -10.27 -23.24 21.50
C ILE A 285 -11.49 -24.03 21.04
N THR A 286 -11.29 -24.93 20.08
CA THR A 286 -12.29 -25.94 19.70
C THR A 286 -12.63 -26.82 20.89
N LYS A 287 -13.91 -26.95 21.20
CA LYS A 287 -14.36 -27.84 22.26
C LYS A 287 -14.05 -29.27 21.82
N LYS A 288 -13.17 -29.95 22.56
CA LYS A 288 -12.84 -31.37 22.32
C LYS A 288 -14.06 -32.26 22.52
#